data_AF-A0A2V9F507-F1
#
_entry.id   AF-A0A2V9F507-F1
#
_cell.length_a   1.000
_cell.length_b   1.000
_cell.length_c   1.000
_cell.angle_alpha   90.00
_cell.angle_beta   90.00
_cell.angle_gamma   90.00
#
_symmetry.space_group_name_H-M   'P 1'
#
loop_
_entity.id
_entity.type
_entity.pdbx_description
1 polymer ?
#
loop_
_entity_poly.entity_id
_entity_poly.type
_entity_poly.pdbx_seq_one_letter_code
_entity_poly.pdbx_strand_id
1 'polypeptide(L)'
;PGSRMEWEAAGRRILARVAAVHRIDSIHMNGRIEFIFNAGTLDGLPIIYYGSVRVQPRAVATLQRDVYEKFPTVTVVNVADVLVIVQQVVDQIALVVRFISAFAILAGIVILASSVAGTRFRRIR
;
A
#
# COMPACT_ATOMS: atom_id res chain seq x y z
N PRO A 1 15.91 1.50 27.39
CA PRO A 1 16.43 0.12 27.60
C PRO A 1 16.52 -0.18 29.10
N GLY A 2 16.25 -1.42 29.51
CA GLY A 2 16.29 -1.84 30.91
C GLY A 2 14.98 -1.75 31.68
N SER A 3 13.99 -1.00 31.20
CA SER A 3 12.64 -0.92 31.78
C SER A 3 11.92 -2.26 31.72
N ARG A 4 11.07 -2.55 32.71
CA ARG A 4 10.14 -3.67 32.69
C ARG A 4 8.78 -3.20 32.17
N MET A 5 8.18 -3.97 31.29
CA MET A 5 6.86 -3.71 30.72
C MET A 5 6.03 -4.98 30.87
N GLU A 6 4.78 -4.80 31.27
CA GLU A 6 3.79 -5.88 31.31
C GLU A 6 3.00 -5.84 30.00
N TRP A 7 2.90 -7.00 29.36
CA TRP A 7 2.18 -7.22 28.12
C TRP A 7 1.01 -8.13 28.38
N GLU A 8 -0.11 -7.94 27.69
CA GLU A 8 -1.25 -8.85 27.74
C GLU A 8 -1.52 -9.42 26.35
N ALA A 9 -1.59 -10.75 26.25
CA ALA A 9 -1.91 -11.44 25.00
C ALA A 9 -2.79 -12.65 25.30
N ALA A 10 -3.92 -12.79 24.61
CA ALA A 10 -4.90 -13.87 24.79
C ALA A 10 -5.26 -14.13 26.28
N GLY A 11 -5.37 -13.07 27.08
CA GLY A 11 -5.68 -13.15 28.52
C GLY A 11 -4.51 -13.56 29.42
N ARG A 12 -3.31 -13.78 28.87
CA ARG A 12 -2.09 -14.06 29.63
C ARG A 12 -1.24 -12.79 29.76
N ARG A 13 -0.79 -12.52 30.99
CA ARG A 13 0.15 -11.42 31.28
C ARG A 13 1.58 -11.90 31.15
N ILE A 14 2.42 -11.11 30.48
CA ILE A 14 3.81 -11.41 30.15
C ILE A 14 4.67 -10.23 30.60
N LEU A 15 5.51 -10.45 31.60
CA LEU A 15 6.44 -9.44 32.10
C LEU A 15 7.76 -9.55 31.34
N ALA A 16 8.10 -8.52 30.56
CA ALA A 16 9.29 -8.50 29.71
C ALA A 16 10.17 -7.28 30.03
N ARG A 17 11.49 -7.45 29.89
CA ARG A 17 12.47 -6.37 30.00
C ARG A 17 12.83 -5.85 28.62
N VAL A 18 12.83 -4.53 28.44
CA VAL A 18 13.23 -3.90 27.17
C VAL A 18 14.73 -4.05 26.98
N ALA A 19 15.15 -4.98 26.12
CA ALA A 19 16.56 -5.19 25.80
C ALA A 19 17.11 -4.07 24.90
N ALA A 20 16.42 -3.79 23.80
CA ALA A 20 16.79 -2.77 22.82
C ALA A 20 15.55 -2.11 22.22
N VAL A 21 15.70 -0.88 21.73
CA VAL A 21 14.69 -0.19 20.93
C VAL A 21 15.31 0.02 19.56
N HIS A 22 14.61 -0.42 18.52
CA HIS A 22 15.07 -0.32 17.14
C HIS A 22 14.06 0.49 16.33
N ARG A 23 14.55 1.17 15.29
CA ARG A 23 13.73 1.88 14.31
C ARG A 23 13.79 1.09 13.01
N ILE A 24 12.63 0.80 12.44
CA ILE A 24 12.50 0.16 11.14
C ILE A 24 12.04 1.23 10.16
N ASP A 25 12.85 1.52 9.14
CA ASP A 25 12.47 2.34 8.00
C ASP A 25 11.84 1.41 6.95
N SER A 26 10.52 1.27 6.99
CA SER A 26 9.80 0.31 6.15
C SER A 26 9.40 0.93 4.80
N ILE A 27 10.14 0.58 3.75
CA ILE A 27 9.79 0.86 2.33
C ILE A 27 8.98 -0.32 1.73
N HIS A 28 8.93 -1.46 2.40
CA HIS A 28 8.33 -2.69 1.89
C HIS A 28 7.16 -3.16 2.76
N MET A 29 6.11 -3.66 2.09
CA MET A 29 4.87 -4.15 2.70
C MET A 29 4.99 -5.59 3.25
N ASN A 30 6.21 -6.05 3.53
CA ASN A 30 6.44 -7.35 4.17
C ASN A 30 6.28 -7.21 5.69
N GLY A 31 5.75 -8.27 6.30
CA GLY A 31 5.23 -8.27 7.68
C GLY A 31 6.04 -7.44 8.67
N ARG A 32 5.41 -6.39 9.20
CA ARG A 32 6.01 -5.51 10.20
C ARG A 32 6.08 -6.27 11.52
N ILE A 33 7.29 -6.60 11.96
CA ILE A 33 7.52 -7.19 13.28
C ILE A 33 7.87 -6.04 14.22
N GLU A 34 6.89 -5.61 15.01
CA GLU A 34 7.06 -4.47 15.94
C GLU A 34 7.77 -4.86 17.23
N PHE A 35 7.61 -6.11 17.67
CA PHE A 35 8.16 -6.61 18.93
C PHE A 35 8.76 -8.01 18.74
N ILE A 36 9.90 -8.23 19.37
CA ILE A 36 10.63 -9.51 19.34
C ILE A 36 10.81 -9.96 20.79
N PHE A 37 10.38 -11.19 21.08
CA PHE A 37 10.53 -11.84 22.37
C PHE A 37 11.50 -13.01 22.28
N ASN A 38 12.06 -13.41 23.42
CA ASN A 38 12.88 -14.62 23.49
C ASN A 38 12.03 -15.86 23.18
N ALA A 39 12.66 -16.90 22.62
CA ALA A 39 12.03 -18.19 22.41
C ALA A 39 11.38 -18.70 23.72
N GLY A 40 10.21 -19.34 23.61
CA GLY A 40 9.46 -19.84 24.77
C GLY A 40 8.53 -18.82 25.44
N THR A 41 8.74 -17.51 25.25
CA THR A 41 7.96 -16.48 25.97
C THR A 41 6.50 -16.41 25.48
N LEU A 42 6.27 -16.74 24.22
CA LEU A 42 4.96 -16.71 23.56
C LEU A 42 4.34 -18.11 23.41
N ASP A 43 4.95 -19.15 23.97
CA ASP A 43 4.48 -20.54 23.81
C ASP A 43 3.06 -20.70 24.37
N GLY A 44 2.23 -21.45 23.65
CA GLY A 44 0.83 -21.69 24.00
C GLY A 44 -0.13 -20.52 23.70
N LEU A 45 0.36 -19.40 23.15
CA LEU A 45 -0.52 -18.37 22.61
C LEU A 45 -1.02 -18.73 21.21
N PRO A 46 -2.22 -18.28 20.82
CA PRO A 46 -2.68 -18.40 19.45
C PRO A 46 -1.72 -17.67 18.51
N ILE A 47 -1.12 -18.42 17.58
CA ILE A 47 -0.22 -17.89 16.57
C ILE A 47 -0.89 -17.94 15.20
N ILE A 48 -0.77 -16.84 14.46
CA ILE A 48 -1.22 -16.77 13.07
C ILE A 48 0.03 -16.72 12.20
N TYR A 49 0.15 -17.68 11.30
CA TYR A 49 1.20 -17.70 10.31
C TYR A 49 0.72 -16.96 9.06
N TYR A 50 1.52 -15.99 8.63
CA TYR A 50 1.30 -15.27 7.38
C TYR A 50 2.42 -15.62 6.40
N GLY A 51 2.05 -15.85 5.15
CA GLY A 51 2.99 -16.07 4.05
C GLY A 51 2.48 -15.42 2.79
N SER A 52 3.39 -14.95 1.94
CA SER A 52 3.05 -14.44 0.62
C SER A 52 3.80 -15.25 -0.43
N VAL A 53 3.12 -15.56 -1.53
CA VAL A 53 3.71 -16.23 -2.68
C VAL A 53 3.36 -15.42 -3.91
N ARG A 54 4.35 -15.18 -4.76
CA ARG A 54 4.14 -14.57 -6.07
C ARG A 54 3.83 -15.66 -7.09
N VAL A 55 2.65 -15.59 -7.69
CA VAL A 55 2.25 -16.50 -8.76
C VAL A 55 1.76 -15.72 -9.97
N GLN A 56 1.77 -16.37 -11.14
CA GLN A 56 1.16 -15.79 -12.32
C GLN A 56 -0.37 -15.72 -12.14
N PRO A 57 -1.05 -14.68 -12.67
CA PRO A 57 -2.50 -14.50 -12.48
C PRO A 57 -3.34 -15.72 -12.86
N ARG A 58 -2.95 -16.43 -13.94
CA ARG A 58 -3.64 -17.64 -14.41
C ARG A 58 -3.58 -18.82 -13.43
N ALA A 59 -2.56 -18.86 -12.57
CA ALA A 59 -2.34 -19.94 -11.62
C ALA A 59 -2.97 -19.66 -10.24
N VAL A 60 -3.49 -18.46 -9.99
CA VAL A 60 -4.07 -18.06 -8.69
C VAL A 60 -5.24 -18.96 -8.30
N ALA A 61 -6.17 -19.22 -9.22
CA ALA A 61 -7.35 -20.04 -8.95
C ALA A 61 -6.98 -21.50 -8.61
N THR A 62 -6.04 -22.08 -9.36
CA THR A 62 -5.54 -23.44 -9.09
C THR A 62 -4.83 -23.50 -7.74
N LEU A 63 -3.96 -22.53 -7.45
CA LEU A 63 -3.27 -22.46 -6.16
C LEU A 63 -4.25 -22.34 -4.99
N GLN A 64 -5.23 -21.44 -5.10
CA GLN A 64 -6.23 -21.23 -4.05
C GLN A 64 -7.05 -22.51 -3.80
N ARG A 65 -7.42 -23.22 -4.87
CA ARG A 65 -8.10 -24.51 -4.75
C ARG A 65 -7.23 -25.57 -4.08
N ASP A 66 -6.00 -25.76 -4.54
CA ASP A 66 -5.08 -26.77 -4.01
C ASP A 66 -4.74 -26.51 -2.54
N VAL A 67 -4.61 -25.23 -2.14
CA VAL A 67 -4.37 -24.83 -0.75
C VAL A 67 -5.60 -25.09 0.09
N TYR A 68 -6.80 -24.77 -0.40
CA TYR A 68 -8.04 -25.04 0.34
C TYR A 68 -8.28 -26.55 0.53
N GLU A 69 -8.00 -27.37 -0.50
CA GLU A 69 -8.12 -28.83 -0.43
C GLU A 69 -7.13 -29.45 0.56
N LYS A 70 -5.89 -28.95 0.63
CA LYS A 70 -4.84 -29.48 1.54
C LYS A 70 -4.87 -28.88 2.95
N PHE A 71 -5.30 -27.62 3.07
CA PHE A 71 -5.24 -26.83 4.31
C PHE A 71 -6.51 -25.98 4.47
N PRO A 72 -7.64 -26.57 4.89
CA PRO A 72 -8.93 -25.87 4.98
C PRO A 72 -8.95 -24.74 6.01
N THR A 73 -7.98 -24.70 6.94
CA THR A 73 -7.82 -23.64 7.94
C THR A 73 -7.06 -22.41 7.42
N VAL A 74 -6.51 -22.46 6.19
CA VAL A 74 -5.72 -21.37 5.60
C VAL A 74 -6.60 -20.48 4.73
N THR A 75 -6.70 -19.19 5.10
CA THR A 75 -7.37 -18.18 4.28
C THR A 75 -6.40 -17.61 3.25
N VAL A 76 -6.70 -17.83 1.96
CA VAL A 76 -5.94 -17.24 0.85
C VAL A 76 -6.59 -15.92 0.44
N VAL A 77 -5.81 -14.85 0.38
CA VAL A 77 -6.27 -13.52 -0.03
C VAL A 77 -5.49 -13.07 -1.27
N ASN A 78 -6.20 -12.75 -2.35
CA ASN A 78 -5.60 -12.24 -3.57
C ASN A 78 -5.37 -10.72 -3.47
N VAL A 79 -4.12 -10.34 -3.21
CA VAL A 79 -3.73 -8.92 -3.10
C VAL A 79 -3.77 -8.22 -4.47
N ALA A 80 -3.74 -8.95 -5.59
CA ALA A 80 -3.77 -8.35 -6.92
C ALA A 80 -5.09 -7.61 -7.20
N ASP A 81 -6.21 -8.10 -6.66
CA ASP A 81 -7.53 -7.49 -6.88
C ASP A 81 -7.60 -6.10 -6.25
N VAL A 82 -7.00 -5.93 -5.07
CA VAL A 82 -6.89 -4.63 -4.40
C VAL A 82 -6.04 -3.66 -5.23
N LEU A 83 -4.95 -4.14 -5.83
CA LEU A 83 -4.11 -3.31 -6.70
C LEU A 83 -4.87 -2.84 -7.94
N VAL A 84 -5.72 -3.68 -8.53
CA VAL A 84 -6.54 -3.30 -9.70
C VAL A 84 -7.48 -2.16 -9.33
N ILE A 85 -8.13 -2.21 -8.16
CA ILE A 85 -9.02 -1.14 -7.69
C ILE A 85 -8.23 0.18 -7.53
N VAL A 86 -7.06 0.12 -6.90
CA VAL A 86 -6.20 1.30 -6.73
C VAL A 86 -5.79 1.89 -8.09
N GLN A 87 -5.42 1.04 -9.05
CA GLN A 87 -5.07 1.48 -10.41
C GLN A 87 -6.23 2.18 -11.09
N GLN A 88 -7.46 1.64 -11.00
CA GLN A 88 -8.64 2.25 -11.59
C GLN A 88 -8.91 3.65 -11.04
N VAL A 89 -8.75 3.85 -9.73
CA VAL A 89 -8.91 5.17 -9.10
C VAL A 89 -7.83 6.14 -9.59
N VAL A 90 -6.57 5.69 -9.65
CA VAL A 90 -5.46 6.50 -10.15
C VAL A 90 -5.69 6.90 -11.62
N ASP A 91 -6.16 5.98 -12.46
CA ASP A 91 -6.46 6.24 -13.86
C ASP A 91 -7.60 7.27 -14.02
N GLN A 92 -8.64 7.18 -13.19
CA GLN A 92 -9.73 8.14 -13.20
C GLN A 92 -9.25 9.54 -12.82
N ILE A 93 -8.41 9.65 -11.78
CA ILE A 93 -7.78 10.93 -11.39
C ILE A 93 -6.90 11.46 -12.52
N ALA A 94 -6.08 10.60 -13.12
CA ALA A 94 -5.20 10.96 -14.23
C ALA A 94 -5.99 11.49 -15.43
N LEU A 95 -7.15 10.91 -15.74
CA LEU A 95 -8.03 11.39 -16.80
C LEU A 95 -8.54 12.81 -16.53
N VAL A 96 -9.02 13.07 -15.31
CA VAL A 96 -9.50 14.41 -14.91
C VAL A 96 -8.37 15.45 -15.01
N VAL A 97 -7.19 15.12 -14.48
CA VAL A 97 -6.02 16.01 -14.56
C VAL A 97 -5.64 16.29 -16.01
N ARG A 98 -5.58 15.26 -16.86
CA ARG A 98 -5.29 15.43 -18.30
C ARG A 98 -6.30 16.32 -19.00
N PHE A 99 -7.58 16.20 -18.67
CA PHE A 99 -8.63 17.05 -19.23
C PHE A 99 -8.43 18.52 -18.83
N ILE A 100 -8.19 18.79 -17.55
CA ILE A 100 -7.92 20.15 -17.05
C ILE A 100 -6.65 20.71 -17.70
N SER A 101 -5.58 19.93 -17.78
CA SER A 101 -4.34 20.36 -18.44
C SER A 101 -4.55 20.68 -19.92
N ALA A 102 -5.29 19.84 -20.66
CA ALA A 102 -5.58 20.09 -22.08
C ALA A 102 -6.39 21.38 -22.27
N PHE A 103 -7.41 21.60 -21.43
CA PHE A 103 -8.20 22.82 -21.46
C PHE A 103 -7.36 24.06 -21.14
N ALA A 104 -6.51 24.00 -20.11
CA ALA A 104 -5.62 25.08 -19.74
C ALA A 104 -4.61 25.42 -20.85
N ILE A 105 -4.05 24.41 -21.53
CA ILE A 105 -3.16 24.58 -22.67
C ILE A 105 -3.88 25.29 -23.82
N LEU A 106 -5.09 24.86 -24.16
CA LEU A 106 -5.90 25.50 -25.21
C LEU A 106 -6.22 26.96 -24.87
N ALA A 107 -6.65 27.22 -23.64
CA ALA A 107 -6.92 28.59 -23.18
C ALA A 107 -5.65 29.46 -23.27
N GLY A 108 -4.50 28.92 -22.86
CA GLY A 108 -3.20 29.59 -22.98
C GLY A 108 -2.85 29.95 -24.42
N ILE A 109 -3.06 29.03 -25.37
CA ILE A 109 -2.84 29.27 -26.81
C ILE A 109 -3.74 30.40 -27.31
N VAL A 110 -5.03 30.40 -26.94
CA VAL A 110 -5.99 31.45 -27.35
C VAL A 110 -5.60 32.82 -26.80
N ILE A 111 -5.18 32.89 -25.52
CA ILE A 111 -4.73 34.14 -24.89
C ILE A 111 -3.49 34.69 -25.60
N LEU A 112 -2.50 33.84 -25.89
CA LEU A 112 -1.29 34.23 -26.62
C LEU A 112 -1.62 34.74 -28.02
N ALA A 113 -2.47 34.03 -28.77
CA ALA A 113 -2.90 34.45 -30.11
C ALA A 113 -3.62 35.81 -30.08
N SER A 114 -4.51 36.02 -29.10
CA SER A 114 -5.24 37.28 -28.92
C SER A 114 -4.31 38.44 -28.57
N SER A 115 -3.33 38.21 -27.70
CA SER A 115 -2.31 39.21 -27.33
C SER A 115 -1.46 39.63 -28.53
N VAL A 116 -1.03 38.68 -29.36
CA VAL A 116 -0.27 38.94 -30.58
C VAL A 116 -1.11 39.70 -31.62
N ALA A 117 -2.38 39.34 -31.78
CA ALA A 117 -3.30 40.04 -32.69
C ALA A 117 -3.55 41.49 -32.23
N GLY A 118 -3.80 41.69 -30.93
CA GLY A 118 -4.04 43.01 -30.35
C GLY A 118 -2.82 43.94 -30.41
N THR A 119 -1.61 43.41 -30.28
CA THR A 119 -0.37 44.20 -30.42
C THR A 119 -0.10 44.65 -31.86
N ARG A 120 -0.52 43.89 -32.88
CA ARG A 120 -0.44 44.35 -34.28
C ARG A 120 -1.40 45.51 -34.56
N PHE A 121 -2.61 45.50 -34.02
CA PHE A 121 -3.59 46.57 -34.22
C PHE A 121 -3.14 47.93 -33.65
N ARG A 122 -2.29 47.95 -32.62
CA ARG A 122 -1.77 49.19 -32.01
C ARG A 122 -0.64 49.86 -32.79
N ARG A 123 -0.05 49.21 -33.81
CA ARG A 123 1.02 49.78 -34.65
C ARG A 123 0.52 50.43 -35.95
N ILE A 124 -0.75 50.28 -36.31
CA ILE A 124 -1.30 50.77 -37.60
C ILE A 124 -2.16 52.04 -37.39
N ARG A 125 -2.08 52.69 -36.23
CA ARG A 125 -2.72 53.98 -35.97
C ARG A 125 -1.71 54.98 -35.40
#